data_AF-A0A7C3KSN7-F1
#
_entry.id   AF-A0A7C3KSN7-F1
#
_cell.length_a   1.000
_cell.length_b   1.000
_cell.length_c   1.000
_cell.angle_alpha   90.00
_cell.angle_beta   90.00
_cell.angle_gamma   90.00
#
_symmetry.space_group_name_H-M   'P 1'
#
loop_
_entity.id
_entity.type
_entity.pdbx_description
1 polymer ?
#
loop_
_entity_poly.entity_id
_entity_poly.type
_entity_poly.pdbx_seq_one_letter_code
_entity_poly.pdbx_strand_id
1 'polypeptide(L)'
;MAKSARRAPARPPELKVGPFQGGIGVAVWRNEIQTDNGSRQIRSITIAPRRYRDRQTGEWKDAASFRPGDLTALILALEKAREYCLTTPLPGEQSEDDRMTGLEAIEETA
;
A
#
# COMPACT_ATOMS: atom_id res chain seq x y z
N MET A 1 -33.11 -10.46 -17.21
CA MET A 1 -32.66 -9.64 -16.05
C MET A 1 -31.55 -10.39 -15.32
N ALA A 2 -30.29 -10.05 -15.56
CA ALA A 2 -29.17 -10.65 -14.84
C ALA A 2 -29.04 -9.97 -13.47
N LYS A 3 -29.10 -10.75 -12.38
CA LYS A 3 -28.88 -10.26 -11.01
C LYS A 3 -27.47 -9.67 -10.91
N SER A 4 -27.39 -8.37 -10.62
CA SER A 4 -26.14 -7.70 -10.27
C SER A 4 -25.52 -8.40 -9.07
N ALA A 5 -24.37 -9.04 -9.28
CA ALA A 5 -23.60 -9.65 -8.21
C ALA A 5 -23.27 -8.58 -7.18
N ARG A 6 -23.68 -8.76 -5.93
CA ARG A 6 -23.30 -7.87 -4.83
C ARG A 6 -21.78 -7.85 -4.75
N ARG A 7 -21.17 -6.75 -5.18
CA ARG A 7 -19.74 -6.50 -5.10
C ARG A 7 -19.34 -6.65 -3.63
N ALA A 8 -18.47 -7.61 -3.33
CA ALA A 8 -17.94 -7.80 -1.99
C ALA A 8 -17.45 -6.44 -1.45
N PRO A 9 -17.64 -6.14 -0.15
CA PRO A 9 -17.18 -4.88 0.42
C PRO A 9 -15.70 -4.71 0.12
N ALA A 10 -15.33 -3.55 -0.45
CA ALA A 10 -13.95 -3.25 -0.75
C ALA A 10 -13.12 -3.39 0.54
N ARG A 11 -12.07 -4.21 0.50
CA ARG A 11 -11.20 -4.41 1.66
C ARG A 11 -10.61 -3.05 2.04
N PRO A 12 -10.63 -2.66 3.32
CA PRO A 12 -9.95 -1.44 3.74
C PRO A 12 -8.44 -1.56 3.47
N PRO A 13 -7.72 -0.44 3.37
CA PRO A 13 -6.28 -0.50 3.29
C PRO A 13 -5.70 -1.21 4.52
N GLU A 14 -4.66 -2.01 4.32
CA GLU A 14 -3.93 -2.66 5.40
C GLU A 14 -3.17 -1.64 6.26
N LEU A 15 -2.63 -0.60 5.60
CA LEU A 15 -1.93 0.50 6.24
C LEU A 15 -2.34 1.82 5.61
N LYS A 16 -2.47 2.86 6.42
CA LYS A 16 -2.62 4.24 5.97
C LYS A 16 -1.67 5.15 6.76
N VAL A 17 -0.85 5.91 6.04
CA VAL A 17 0.10 6.87 6.61
C VAL A 17 -0.26 8.27 6.13
N GLY A 18 -0.66 9.14 7.07
CA GLY A 18 -1.27 10.44 6.79
C GLY A 18 -2.81 10.45 6.94
N PRO A 19 -3.51 11.50 6.48
CA PRO A 19 -2.98 12.59 5.67
C PRO A 19 -2.09 13.55 6.45
N PHE A 20 -1.03 14.00 5.80
CA PHE A 20 -0.18 15.11 6.20
C PHE A 20 -0.74 16.44 5.69
N GLN A 21 -0.01 17.52 5.95
CA GLN A 21 -0.36 18.85 5.46
C GLN A 21 -0.62 18.83 3.94
N GLY A 22 -1.69 19.49 3.51
CA GLY A 22 -2.10 19.51 2.11
C GLY A 22 -2.80 18.24 1.62
N GLY A 23 -3.07 17.25 2.48
CA GLY A 23 -3.84 16.05 2.12
C GLY A 23 -3.00 14.86 1.62
N ILE A 24 -1.68 14.99 1.69
CA ILE A 24 -0.72 14.01 1.17
C ILE A 24 -0.67 12.79 2.09
N GLY A 25 -0.54 11.60 1.53
CA GLY A 25 -0.41 10.38 2.32
C GLY A 25 -0.22 9.16 1.44
N VAL A 26 -0.07 8.00 2.06
CA VAL A 26 0.10 6.72 1.38
C VAL A 26 -0.84 5.69 2.01
N ALA A 27 -1.44 4.84 1.17
CA ALA A 27 -2.21 3.69 1.60
C ALA A 27 -1.68 2.41 0.94
N VAL A 28 -1.58 1.34 1.72
CA VAL A 28 -1.20 0.00 1.26
C VAL A 28 -2.46 -0.86 1.23
N TRP A 29 -2.69 -1.54 0.11
CA TRP A 29 -3.86 -2.38 -0.12
C TRP A 29 -3.44 -3.81 -0.41
N ARG A 30 -4.24 -4.77 0.05
CA ARG A 30 -4.09 -6.18 -0.33
C ARG A 30 -5.08 -6.56 -1.42
N ASN A 31 -4.55 -7.03 -2.53
CA ASN A 31 -5.31 -7.51 -3.67
C ASN A 31 -4.95 -8.95 -3.99
N GLU A 32 -5.80 -9.57 -4.79
CA GLU A 32 -5.57 -10.91 -5.32
C GLU A 32 -5.55 -10.81 -6.84
N ILE A 33 -4.52 -11.37 -7.46
CA ILE A 33 -4.41 -11.49 -8.90
C ILE A 33 -4.49 -12.96 -9.29
N GLN A 34 -5.17 -13.24 -10.40
CA GLN A 34 -5.18 -14.56 -11.00
C GLN A 34 -3.97 -14.68 -11.91
N THR A 35 -3.18 -15.75 -11.72
CA THR A 35 -2.04 -16.09 -12.57
C THR A 35 -2.22 -17.50 -13.12
N ASP A 36 -1.44 -17.87 -14.12
CA ASP A 36 -1.52 -19.20 -14.73
C ASP A 36 -1.26 -20.34 -13.73
N ASN A 37 -0.53 -20.05 -12.64
CA ASN A 37 -0.22 -20.99 -11.56
C ASN A 37 -1.14 -20.88 -10.34
N GLY A 38 -2.28 -20.18 -10.47
CA GLY A 38 -3.25 -19.97 -9.40
C GLY A 38 -3.33 -18.53 -8.90
N SER A 39 -4.13 -18.30 -7.85
CA SER A 39 -4.32 -16.97 -7.30
C SER A 39 -3.18 -16.59 -6.36
N ARG A 40 -2.65 -15.37 -6.55
CA ARG A 40 -1.57 -14.82 -5.73
C ARG A 40 -2.03 -13.52 -5.08
N GLN A 41 -1.76 -13.37 -3.79
CA GLN A 41 -1.95 -12.09 -3.11
C GLN A 41 -0.80 -11.14 -3.46
N ILE A 42 -1.11 -9.88 -3.69
CA ILE A 42 -0.14 -8.80 -3.92
C ILE A 42 -0.53 -7.57 -3.12
N ARG A 43 0.44 -6.67 -2.89
CA ARG A 43 0.16 -5.33 -2.38
C ARG A 43 0.17 -4.30 -3.49
N SER A 44 -0.78 -3.38 -3.46
CA SER A 44 -0.72 -2.14 -4.22
C SER A 44 -0.60 -0.95 -3.29
N ILE A 45 0.01 0.12 -3.77
CA ILE A 45 0.23 1.34 -3.01
C ILE A 45 -0.50 2.48 -3.73
N THR A 46 -1.28 3.26 -2.98
CA THR A 46 -1.88 4.51 -3.47
C THR A 46 -1.24 5.68 -2.77
N ILE A 47 -0.78 6.66 -3.53
CA ILE A 47 -0.31 7.94 -3.03
C ILE A 47 -1.48 8.93 -3.11
N ALA A 48 -1.91 9.45 -1.96
CA ALA A 48 -2.94 10.48 -1.90
C ALA A 48 -2.36 11.82 -2.39
N PRO A 49 -3.01 12.48 -3.37
CA PRO A 49 -2.52 13.73 -3.93
C PRO A 49 -2.71 14.90 -2.97
N ARG A 50 -1.97 15.98 -3.21
CA ARG A 50 -2.23 17.26 -2.54
C ARG A 50 -3.61 17.78 -2.95
N ARG A 51 -4.40 18.29 -2.01
CA ARG A 51 -5.71 18.89 -2.29
C ARG A 51 -5.61 20.42 -2.27
N TYR A 52 -6.33 21.06 -3.18
CA TYR A 52 -6.43 22.53 -3.23
C TYR A 52 -7.87 22.92 -3.50
N ARG A 53 -8.24 24.11 -3.00
CA ARG A 53 -9.53 24.70 -3.31
C ARG A 53 -9.44 25.41 -4.66
N ASP A 54 -10.24 24.97 -5.61
CA ASP A 54 -10.41 25.61 -6.91
C ASP A 54 -10.97 27.02 -6.71
N ARG A 55 -10.34 28.02 -7.33
CA ARG A 55 -10.73 29.43 -7.13
C ARG A 55 -12.02 29.80 -7.87
N GLN A 56 -12.37 29.09 -8.93
CA GLN A 56 -13.55 29.38 -9.75
C GLN A 56 -14.78 28.66 -9.21
N THR A 57 -14.64 27.37 -8.89
CA THR A 57 -15.76 26.53 -8.42
C THR A 57 -15.88 26.47 -6.90
N GLY A 58 -14.81 26.80 -6.16
CA GLY A 58 -14.77 26.70 -4.71
C GLY A 58 -14.64 25.26 -4.18
N GLU A 59 -14.55 24.27 -5.07
CA GLU A 59 -14.47 22.85 -4.73
C GLU A 59 -13.05 22.41 -4.40
N TRP A 60 -12.93 21.38 -3.57
CA TRP A 60 -11.64 20.75 -3.28
C TRP A 60 -11.26 19.76 -4.37
N LYS A 61 -10.22 20.09 -5.13
CA LYS A 61 -9.67 19.26 -6.20
C LYS A 61 -8.34 18.66 -5.81
N ASP A 62 -8.03 17.55 -6.45
CA ASP A 62 -6.75 16.86 -6.31
C ASP A 62 -5.74 17.47 -7.29
N ALA A 63 -4.53 17.70 -6.82
CA ALA A 63 -3.43 18.19 -7.64
C ALA A 63 -2.82 17.03 -8.43
N ALA A 64 -2.51 17.29 -9.70
CA ALA A 64 -1.81 16.32 -10.55
C ALA A 64 -0.30 16.22 -10.24
N SER A 65 0.24 17.16 -9.46
CA SER A 65 1.67 17.22 -9.14
C SER A 65 1.94 17.62 -7.70
N PHE A 66 3.11 17.22 -7.22
CA PHE A 66 3.65 17.53 -5.91
C PHE A 66 4.60 18.73 -5.98
N ARG A 67 4.74 19.43 -4.85
CA ARG A 67 5.68 20.53 -4.65
C ARG A 67 6.94 20.03 -3.95
N PRO A 68 8.08 20.75 -4.02
CA PRO A 68 9.28 20.36 -3.27
C PRO A 68 9.05 20.19 -1.77
N GLY A 69 8.19 21.03 -1.15
CA GLY A 69 7.85 20.91 0.27
C GLY A 69 7.05 19.65 0.64
N ASP A 70 6.48 18.96 -0.35
CA ASP A 70 5.73 17.73 -0.15
C ASP A 70 6.65 16.51 -0.02
N LEU A 71 7.92 16.63 -0.46
CA LEU A 71 8.87 15.53 -0.53
C LEU A 71 9.12 14.89 0.83
N THR A 72 9.30 15.68 1.89
CA THR A 72 9.57 15.15 3.23
C THR A 72 8.43 14.28 3.73
N ALA A 73 7.18 14.71 3.53
CA ALA A 73 6.00 13.93 3.93
C ALA A 73 5.86 12.65 3.08
N LEU A 74 6.11 12.74 1.77
CA LEU A 74 6.07 11.58 0.87
C LEU A 74 7.14 10.54 1.20
N ILE A 75 8.37 10.97 1.47
CA ILE A 75 9.48 10.09 1.84
C ILE A 75 9.12 9.33 3.11
N LEU A 76 8.71 10.04 4.17
CA LEU A 76 8.30 9.41 5.44
C LEU A 76 7.14 8.42 5.23
N ALA A 77 6.13 8.79 4.44
CA ALA A 77 4.98 7.94 4.17
C ALA A 77 5.37 6.65 3.43
N LEU A 78 6.24 6.77 2.43
CA LEU A 78 6.75 5.66 1.64
C LEU A 78 7.69 4.77 2.44
N GLU A 79 8.53 5.34 3.30
CA GLU A 79 9.39 4.58 4.22
C GLU A 79 8.55 3.71 5.15
N LYS A 80 7.49 4.27 5.74
CA LYS A 80 6.57 3.52 6.62
C LYS A 80 5.79 2.45 5.86
N ALA A 81 5.36 2.74 4.63
CA ALA A 81 4.75 1.73 3.77
C ALA A 81 5.72 0.61 3.40
N ARG A 82 6.99 0.94 3.10
CA ARG A 82 8.05 -0.04 2.83
C ARG A 82 8.32 -0.91 4.05
N GLU A 83 8.50 -0.30 5.22
CA GLU A 83 8.70 -1.00 6.50
C GLU A 83 7.58 -2.01 6.76
N TYR A 84 6.32 -1.59 6.61
CA TYR A 84 5.17 -2.48 6.75
C TYR A 84 5.20 -3.65 5.76
N CYS A 85 5.50 -3.38 4.48
CA CYS A 85 5.55 -4.43 3.46
C CYS A 85 6.63 -5.48 3.72
N LEU A 86 7.76 -5.09 4.31
CA LEU A 86 8.86 -5.99 4.65
C LEU A 86 8.60 -6.79 5.93
N THR A 87 8.06 -6.13 6.96
CA THR A 87 7.84 -6.73 8.28
C THR A 87 6.53 -7.52 8.39
N THR A 88 5.60 -7.32 7.45
CA THR A 88 4.32 -8.02 7.43
C THR A 88 4.27 -8.91 6.19
N PRO A 89 4.47 -10.23 6.29
CA PRO A 89 4.38 -11.12 5.13
C PRO A 89 2.96 -11.15 4.56
N LEU A 90 2.83 -11.46 3.27
CA LEU A 90 1.53 -11.79 2.69
C LEU A 90 1.11 -13.20 3.14
N PRO A 91 -0.21 -13.49 3.23
CA PRO A 91 -0.68 -14.83 3.53
C PRO A 91 -0.10 -15.84 2.52
N GLY A 92 0.70 -16.79 3.02
CA GLY A 92 1.37 -17.82 2.20
C GLY A 92 2.82 -17.49 1.79
N GLU A 93 3.33 -16.29 2.09
CA GLU A 93 4.76 -15.98 1.97
C GLU A 93 5.45 -16.24 3.32
N GLN A 94 6.58 -16.95 3.30
CA GLN A 94 7.46 -17.08 4.48
C GLN A 94 7.99 -15.70 4.86
N SER A 95 7.94 -15.37 6.15
CA SER A 95 8.52 -14.13 6.68
C SER A 95 10.04 -14.10 6.47
N GLU A 96 10.66 -12.92 6.42
CA GLU A 96 12.13 -12.84 6.33
C GLU A 96 12.80 -13.49 7.56
N ASP A 97 12.19 -13.40 8.73
CA ASP A 97 12.63 -14.09 9.95
C ASP A 97 12.60 -15.62 9.76
N ASP A 98 11.51 -16.19 9.23
CA ASP A 98 11.44 -17.64 8.93
C ASP A 98 12.53 -18.09 7.94
N ARG A 99 12.87 -17.24 6.97
CA ARG A 99 13.93 -17.53 5.99
C ARG A 99 15.32 -17.49 6.62
N MET A 100 15.57 -16.52 7.50
CA MET A 100 16.85 -16.37 8.20
C MET A 100 17.07 -17.51 9.20
N THR A 101 16.05 -17.88 9.98
CA THR A 101 16.09 -19.06 10.86
C THR A 101 16.31 -20.35 10.07
N GLY A 102 15.72 -20.45 8.87
CA GLY A 102 15.95 -21.59 7.97
C GLY A 102 17.38 -21.68 7.44
N LEU A 103 18.07 -20.55 7.22
CA LEU A 103 19.46 -20.50 6.78
C LEU A 103 20.44 -20.89 7.90
N GLU A 104 20.22 -20.42 9.13
CA GLU A 104 21.06 -20.78 10.29
C GLU A 104 21.00 -22.28 10.59
N ALA A 105 19.84 -22.92 10.44
CA ALA A 105 19.70 -24.37 10.63
C ALA A 105 20.47 -25.21 9.59
N ILE A 106 20.71 -24.66 8.39
CA ILE A 106 21.47 -25.33 7.33
C ILE A 106 22.98 -25.19 7.57
N GLU A 107 23.43 -24.05 8.12
CA GLU A 107 24.84 -23.87 8.51
C GLU A 107 25.23 -24.70 9.74
N GLU A 108 24.32 -24.93 10.69
CA GLU A 108 24.61 -25.73 11.90
C GLU A 108 24.66 -27.25 11.62
N THR A 109 24.17 -27.68 10.45
CA THR A 109 24.15 -29.10 10.04
C THR A 109 25.18 -29.48 8.97
N ALA A 110 26.07 -28.55 8.58
CA ALA A 110 27.15 -28.74 7.60
C ALA A 110 28.53 -28.81 8.28
#